data_AF-A0A956B9Q8-F1
#
_entry.id   AF-A0A956B9Q8-F1
#
_cell.length_a   1.000
_cell.length_b   1.000
_cell.length_c   1.000
_cell.angle_alpha   90.00
_cell.angle_beta   90.00
_cell.angle_gamma   90.00
#
_symmetry.space_group_name_H-M   'P 1'
#
loop_
_entity.id
_entity.type
_entity.pdbx_description
1 polymer ?
#
loop_
_entity_poly.entity_id
_entity_poly.type
_entity_poly.pdbx_seq_one_letter_code
_entity_poly.pdbx_strand_id
1 'polypeptide(L)'
;MEYYFQRYGDLELQRRMVSDRWRTDAFAAAIRAAVRPGDVVLDVGTGTGILAMLAARAGARVVYAIDQAEIAKTAANLVKLNDLEDKVKILRGPADELELPEKVDLIISEWLGHMAFVENMLDDVLAARDTNLKPGGRMLPARVAVKLAPVGDPVLYHHDGPGFWRKSVHGLDFSSLEALELRQGRVLQTRVEPATLLAPDVVLADLDLAEAGSEDPFTSGTTTLEIAQDGVLSGFAGWFECELAPGVPLDTSPRQPETHWSQSAFAFPPRPVRKGERLTLEWSMDRHPDEPRYMQVGLTLDGEHQVFVVE
;
A
#
# COMPACT_ATOMS: atom_id res chain seq x y z
N MET A 1 1.68 -0.33 -19.12
CA MET A 1 0.40 -1.02 -18.83
C MET A 1 0.49 -2.53 -19.08
N GLU A 2 0.91 -2.99 -20.26
CA GLU A 2 0.99 -4.45 -20.54
C GLU A 2 2.02 -5.19 -19.66
N TYR A 3 3.19 -4.58 -19.41
CA TYR A 3 4.22 -5.14 -18.51
C TYR A 3 3.74 -5.33 -17.06
N TYR A 4 2.91 -4.41 -16.55
CA TYR A 4 2.33 -4.48 -15.21
C TYR A 4 1.46 -5.74 -15.04
N PHE A 5 0.49 -5.94 -15.94
CA PHE A 5 -0.40 -7.11 -15.89
C PHE A 5 0.33 -8.42 -16.19
N GLN A 6 1.41 -8.40 -16.99
CA GLN A 6 2.26 -9.57 -17.19
C GLN A 6 2.94 -10.01 -15.88
N ARG A 7 3.43 -9.07 -15.06
CA ARG A 7 4.06 -9.36 -13.76
C ARG A 7 3.10 -10.06 -12.80
N TYR A 8 1.80 -9.72 -12.82
CA TYR A 8 0.78 -10.36 -12.00
C TYR A 8 0.40 -11.78 -12.44
N GLY A 9 0.79 -12.18 -13.65
CA GLY A 9 0.75 -13.57 -14.11
C GLY A 9 1.85 -14.46 -13.50
N ASP A 10 2.86 -13.89 -12.84
CA ASP A 10 3.98 -14.63 -12.25
C ASP A 10 3.60 -15.32 -10.94
N LEU A 11 3.86 -16.63 -10.87
CA LEU A 11 3.59 -17.45 -9.70
C LEU A 11 4.49 -17.12 -8.50
N GLU A 12 5.67 -16.54 -8.70
CA GLU A 12 6.53 -16.09 -7.61
C GLU A 12 5.86 -14.93 -6.86
N LEU A 13 5.31 -13.96 -7.58
CA LEU A 13 4.57 -12.84 -6.99
C LEU A 13 3.30 -13.32 -6.30
N GLN A 14 2.52 -14.19 -6.95
CA GLN A 14 1.32 -14.79 -6.34
C GLN A 14 1.66 -15.57 -5.06
N ARG A 15 2.77 -16.33 -5.07
CA ARG A 15 3.24 -17.05 -3.88
C ARG A 15 3.58 -16.09 -2.75
N ARG A 16 4.33 -15.01 -3.03
CA ARG A 16 4.66 -13.99 -2.02
C ARG A 16 3.38 -13.45 -1.36
N MET A 17 2.41 -13.02 -2.17
CA MET A 17 1.14 -12.46 -1.68
C MET A 17 0.28 -13.46 -0.89
N VAL A 18 0.17 -14.71 -1.34
CA VAL A 18 -0.63 -15.74 -0.66
C VAL A 18 0.07 -16.28 0.61
N SER A 19 1.40 -16.31 0.61
CA SER A 19 2.19 -16.76 1.77
C SER A 19 2.31 -15.72 2.88
N ASP A 20 2.02 -14.45 2.57
CA ASP A 20 1.84 -13.41 3.57
C ASP A 20 0.56 -13.68 4.36
N ARG A 21 0.73 -14.36 5.49
CA ARG A 21 -0.40 -14.74 6.36
C ARG A 21 -1.05 -13.52 7.00
N TRP A 22 -0.31 -12.44 7.27
CA TRP A 22 -0.88 -11.28 7.96
C TRP A 22 -1.81 -10.51 7.02
N ARG A 23 -1.45 -10.41 5.74
CA ARG A 23 -2.37 -10.00 4.68
C ARG A 23 -3.55 -10.97 4.55
N THR A 24 -3.26 -12.24 4.24
CA THR A 24 -4.28 -13.19 3.79
C THR A 24 -5.29 -13.53 4.89
N ASP A 25 -4.83 -13.70 6.13
CA ASP A 25 -5.70 -13.99 7.28
C ASP A 25 -6.56 -12.79 7.67
N ALA A 26 -6.02 -11.56 7.57
CA ALA A 26 -6.78 -10.34 7.84
C ALA A 26 -7.91 -10.16 6.82
N PHE A 27 -7.64 -10.32 5.53
CA PHE A 27 -8.70 -10.31 4.50
C PHE A 27 -9.71 -11.44 4.71
N ALA A 28 -9.26 -12.66 5.04
CA ALA A 28 -10.17 -13.75 5.34
C ALA A 28 -11.07 -13.46 6.56
N ALA A 29 -10.53 -12.80 7.59
CA ALA A 29 -11.30 -12.36 8.76
C ALA A 29 -12.29 -11.24 8.40
N ALA A 30 -11.86 -10.25 7.61
CA ALA A 30 -12.70 -9.15 7.15
C ALA A 30 -13.87 -9.67 6.30
N ILE A 31 -13.61 -10.59 5.38
CA ILE A 31 -14.64 -11.23 4.56
C ILE A 31 -15.66 -11.98 5.43
N ARG A 32 -15.20 -12.76 6.41
CA ARG A 32 -16.11 -13.46 7.35
C ARG A 32 -16.96 -12.49 8.18
N ALA A 33 -16.41 -11.33 8.55
CA ALA A 33 -17.13 -10.32 9.32
C ALA A 33 -18.11 -9.51 8.46
N ALA A 34 -17.77 -9.26 7.20
CA ALA A 34 -18.51 -8.37 6.32
C ALA A 34 -19.56 -9.08 5.46
N VAL A 35 -19.27 -10.25 4.90
CA VAL A 35 -20.22 -10.93 3.99
C VAL A 35 -21.46 -11.37 4.75
N ARG A 36 -22.64 -11.03 4.22
CA ARG A 36 -23.94 -11.45 4.73
C ARG A 36 -24.57 -12.49 3.79
N PRO A 37 -25.34 -13.46 4.31
CA PRO A 37 -26.08 -14.40 3.48
C PRO A 37 -26.97 -13.67 2.46
N GLY A 38 -26.80 -13.99 1.18
CA GLY A 38 -27.57 -13.38 0.09
C GLY A 38 -26.86 -12.22 -0.62
N ASP A 39 -25.74 -11.72 -0.08
CA ASP A 39 -24.97 -10.64 -0.69
C ASP A 39 -24.53 -10.97 -2.12
N VAL A 40 -24.57 -9.95 -2.97
CA VAL A 40 -23.86 -9.90 -4.26
C VAL A 40 -22.52 -9.24 -4.00
N VAL A 41 -21.43 -9.91 -4.35
CA VAL A 41 -20.07 -9.41 -4.09
C VAL A 41 -19.34 -9.16 -5.40
N LEU A 42 -18.54 -8.11 -5.47
CA LEU A 42 -17.57 -7.88 -6.53
C LEU A 42 -16.15 -7.95 -5.94
N ASP A 43 -15.30 -8.78 -6.52
CA ASP A 43 -13.86 -8.88 -6.23
C ASP A 43 -13.07 -8.23 -7.37
N VAL A 44 -12.46 -7.06 -7.13
CA VAL A 44 -11.72 -6.27 -8.14
C VAL A 44 -10.23 -6.59 -8.06
N GLY A 45 -9.67 -7.07 -9.16
CA GLY A 45 -8.30 -7.60 -9.20
C GLY A 45 -8.20 -8.96 -8.53
N THR A 46 -9.07 -9.90 -8.93
CA THR A 46 -9.26 -11.16 -8.21
C THR A 46 -8.01 -12.06 -8.15
N GLY A 47 -7.05 -11.87 -9.05
CA GLY A 47 -5.80 -12.63 -9.12
C GLY A 47 -6.08 -14.13 -9.26
N THR A 48 -5.74 -14.89 -8.22
CA THR A 48 -5.99 -16.35 -8.16
C THR A 48 -7.42 -16.72 -7.78
N GLY A 49 -8.28 -15.75 -7.45
CA GLY A 49 -9.66 -15.98 -7.00
C GLY A 49 -9.80 -16.26 -5.51
N ILE A 50 -8.73 -16.13 -4.70
CA ILE A 50 -8.75 -16.50 -3.28
C ILE A 50 -9.79 -15.69 -2.49
N LEU A 51 -9.86 -14.37 -2.67
CA LEU A 51 -10.81 -13.52 -1.96
C LEU A 51 -12.24 -13.78 -2.41
N ALA A 52 -12.48 -13.91 -3.72
CA ALA A 52 -13.76 -14.33 -4.25
C ALA A 52 -14.26 -15.68 -3.70
N MET A 53 -13.39 -16.69 -3.65
CA MET A 53 -13.73 -18.00 -3.09
C MET A 53 -14.04 -17.93 -1.59
N LEU A 54 -13.31 -17.11 -0.83
CA LEU A 54 -13.60 -16.87 0.59
C LEU A 54 -14.95 -16.18 0.78
N ALA A 55 -15.30 -15.21 -0.07
CA ALA A 55 -16.60 -14.53 -0.02
C ALA A 55 -17.76 -15.50 -0.34
N ALA A 56 -17.59 -16.37 -1.34
CA ALA A 56 -18.57 -17.41 -1.65
C ALA A 56 -18.78 -18.40 -0.49
N ARG A 57 -17.69 -18.79 0.20
CA ARG A 57 -17.73 -19.64 1.40
C ARG A 57 -18.36 -18.93 2.60
N ALA A 58 -18.20 -17.61 2.71
CA ALA A 58 -18.79 -16.80 3.77
C ALA A 58 -20.31 -16.57 3.59
N GLY A 59 -20.90 -17.01 2.48
CA GLY A 59 -22.36 -17.02 2.29
C GLY A 59 -22.87 -16.05 1.22
N ALA A 60 -21.98 -15.42 0.44
CA ALA A 60 -22.39 -14.65 -0.73
C ALA A 60 -23.25 -15.51 -1.67
N ARG A 61 -24.32 -14.91 -2.22
CA ARG A 61 -25.17 -15.56 -3.22
C ARG A 61 -24.41 -15.75 -4.53
N VAL A 62 -23.72 -14.69 -4.95
CA VAL A 62 -22.90 -14.66 -6.16
C VAL A 62 -21.72 -13.74 -5.92
N VAL A 63 -20.57 -14.09 -6.49
CA VAL A 63 -19.36 -13.27 -6.51
C VAL A 63 -18.97 -13.05 -7.96
N TYR A 64 -18.96 -11.80 -8.41
CA TYR A 64 -18.33 -11.40 -9.67
C TYR A 64 -16.87 -11.11 -9.38
N ALA A 65 -15.95 -11.80 -10.05
CA ALA A 65 -14.54 -11.71 -9.77
C ALA A 65 -13.82 -11.29 -11.05
N ILE A 66 -13.36 -10.04 -11.10
CA ILE A 66 -12.78 -9.44 -12.30
C ILE A 66 -11.27 -9.31 -12.18
N ASP A 67 -10.56 -9.67 -13.26
CA ASP A 67 -9.13 -9.39 -13.40
C ASP A 67 -8.75 -9.25 -14.88
N GLN A 68 -7.84 -8.32 -15.17
CA GLN A 68 -7.36 -8.06 -16.52
C GLN A 68 -6.18 -8.98 -16.90
N ALA A 69 -5.39 -9.43 -15.92
CA ALA A 69 -4.23 -10.27 -16.14
C ALA A 69 -4.61 -11.71 -16.53
N GLU A 70 -3.65 -12.43 -17.10
CA GLU A 70 -3.83 -13.80 -17.57
C GLU A 70 -4.13 -14.79 -16.41
N ILE A 71 -3.76 -14.43 -15.18
CA ILE A 71 -4.03 -15.22 -13.97
C ILE A 71 -5.53 -15.50 -13.74
N ALA A 72 -6.41 -14.65 -14.28
CA ALA A 72 -7.86 -14.87 -14.25
C ALA A 72 -8.28 -16.23 -14.84
N LYS A 73 -7.56 -16.73 -15.86
CA LYS A 73 -7.81 -18.07 -16.43
C LYS A 73 -7.51 -19.16 -15.42
N THR A 74 -6.44 -18.99 -14.64
CA THR A 74 -6.09 -19.90 -13.54
C THR A 74 -7.12 -19.83 -12.42
N ALA A 75 -7.63 -18.64 -12.09
CA ALA A 75 -8.68 -18.46 -11.10
C ALA A 75 -9.95 -19.27 -11.43
N ALA A 76 -10.37 -19.28 -12.71
CA ALA A 76 -11.53 -20.08 -13.14
C ALA A 76 -11.34 -21.59 -12.88
N ASN A 77 -10.13 -22.11 -13.12
CA ASN A 77 -9.80 -23.50 -12.81
C ASN A 77 -9.80 -23.76 -11.30
N LEU A 78 -9.25 -22.84 -10.50
CA LEU A 78 -9.21 -22.98 -9.05
C LEU A 78 -10.60 -22.94 -8.41
N VAL A 79 -11.48 -22.04 -8.89
CA VAL A 79 -12.89 -21.96 -8.48
C VAL A 79 -13.59 -23.31 -8.71
N LYS A 80 -13.42 -23.89 -9.90
CA LYS A 80 -13.99 -25.19 -10.23
C LYS A 80 -13.42 -26.32 -9.39
N LEU A 81 -12.11 -26.32 -9.14
CA LEU A 81 -11.45 -27.32 -8.28
C LEU A 81 -11.91 -27.26 -6.82
N ASN A 82 -12.57 -26.18 -6.41
CA ASN A 82 -13.11 -25.98 -5.07
C ASN A 82 -14.64 -26.07 -5.02
N ASP A 83 -15.30 -26.53 -6.09
CA ASP A 83 -16.75 -26.68 -6.21
C ASP A 83 -17.52 -25.36 -5.95
N LEU A 84 -16.98 -24.24 -6.46
CA LEU A 84 -17.52 -22.89 -6.27
C LEU A 84 -17.99 -22.22 -7.57
N GLU A 85 -17.95 -22.92 -8.72
CA GLU A 85 -18.28 -22.36 -10.04
C GLU A 85 -19.74 -21.88 -10.17
N ASP A 86 -20.65 -22.43 -9.37
CA ASP A 86 -22.06 -21.99 -9.34
C ASP A 86 -22.23 -20.61 -8.67
N LYS A 87 -21.25 -20.19 -7.87
CA LYS A 87 -21.29 -18.93 -7.09
C LYS A 87 -20.29 -17.89 -7.57
N VAL A 88 -19.09 -18.30 -7.98
CA VAL A 88 -18.02 -17.39 -8.39
C VAL A 88 -17.94 -17.31 -9.91
N LYS A 89 -18.24 -16.13 -10.45
CA LYS A 89 -18.19 -15.84 -11.89
C LYS A 89 -16.93 -15.04 -12.20
N ILE A 90 -15.98 -15.68 -12.87
CA ILE A 90 -14.76 -15.00 -13.33
C ILE A 90 -15.08 -14.14 -14.56
N LEU A 91 -14.72 -12.87 -14.49
CA LEU A 91 -14.80 -11.89 -15.57
C LEU A 91 -13.40 -11.47 -15.97
N ARG A 92 -13.17 -11.28 -17.27
CA ARG A 92 -11.87 -10.82 -17.79
C ARG A 92 -12.04 -9.48 -18.46
N GLY A 93 -11.24 -8.51 -18.05
CA GLY A 93 -11.31 -7.15 -18.55
C GLY A 93 -10.85 -6.14 -17.51
N PRO A 94 -10.79 -4.86 -17.90
CA PRO A 94 -10.46 -3.78 -16.99
C PRO A 94 -11.67 -3.47 -16.09
N ALA A 95 -11.41 -3.08 -14.83
CA ALA A 95 -12.46 -2.93 -13.83
C ALA A 95 -13.18 -1.58 -13.89
N ASP A 96 -12.52 -0.56 -14.40
CA ASP A 96 -13.03 0.79 -14.63
C ASP A 96 -14.12 0.86 -15.71
N GLU A 97 -14.13 -0.09 -16.65
CA GLU A 97 -15.17 -0.24 -17.69
C GLU A 97 -16.24 -1.29 -17.32
N LEU A 98 -16.19 -1.87 -16.12
CA LEU A 98 -17.09 -2.96 -15.74
C LEU A 98 -18.51 -2.46 -15.47
N GLU A 99 -19.49 -3.00 -16.19
CA GLU A 99 -20.92 -2.89 -15.86
C GLU A 99 -21.51 -4.27 -15.57
N LEU A 100 -21.96 -4.48 -14.33
CA LEU A 100 -22.60 -5.72 -13.91
C LEU A 100 -24.11 -5.73 -14.20
N PRO A 101 -24.71 -6.92 -14.42
CA PRO A 101 -26.15 -7.05 -14.64
C PRO A 101 -27.00 -6.70 -13.41
N GLU A 102 -26.38 -6.63 -12.23
CA GLU A 102 -26.99 -6.20 -10.98
C GLU A 102 -25.96 -5.46 -10.13
N LYS A 103 -26.40 -4.46 -9.36
CA LYS A 103 -25.54 -3.76 -8.39
C LYS A 103 -25.14 -4.69 -7.25
N VAL A 104 -23.98 -4.44 -6.64
CA VAL A 104 -23.39 -5.28 -5.59
C VAL A 104 -23.58 -4.70 -4.19
N ASP A 105 -23.63 -5.57 -3.17
CA ASP A 105 -23.77 -5.22 -1.75
C ASP A 105 -22.42 -4.94 -1.08
N LEU A 106 -21.35 -5.49 -1.65
CA LEU A 106 -19.99 -5.43 -1.13
C LEU A 106 -18.99 -5.48 -2.29
N ILE A 107 -18.01 -4.59 -2.28
CA ILE A 107 -16.80 -4.69 -3.08
C ILE A 107 -15.64 -5.10 -2.16
N ILE A 108 -14.88 -6.09 -2.61
CA ILE A 108 -13.61 -6.52 -2.01
C ILE A 108 -12.53 -6.23 -3.04
N SER A 109 -11.42 -5.65 -2.62
CA SER A 109 -10.25 -5.53 -3.48
C SER A 109 -9.00 -5.43 -2.62
N GLU A 110 -7.97 -6.16 -3.04
CA GLU A 110 -6.63 -5.98 -2.52
C GLU A 110 -5.83 -5.23 -3.59
N TRP A 111 -5.86 -3.91 -3.50
CA TRP A 111 -5.24 -2.96 -4.43
C TRP A 111 -4.02 -2.25 -3.80
N LEU A 112 -3.64 -2.64 -2.58
CA LEU A 112 -2.72 -1.86 -1.75
C LEU A 112 -1.28 -2.08 -2.22
N GLY A 113 -0.61 -1.00 -2.60
CA GLY A 113 0.82 -0.99 -2.92
C GLY A 113 1.69 -0.51 -1.75
N HIS A 114 2.96 -0.22 -2.04
CA HIS A 114 3.80 0.56 -1.13
C HIS A 114 3.16 1.92 -0.85
N MET A 115 3.26 2.43 0.38
CA MET A 115 2.52 3.62 0.83
C MET A 115 1.00 3.55 0.52
N ALA A 116 0.42 2.34 0.48
CA ALA A 116 -0.93 2.00 0.03
C ALA A 116 -1.26 2.27 -1.45
N PHE A 117 -0.72 3.32 -2.05
CA PHE A 117 -1.24 3.87 -3.33
C PHE A 117 -0.31 3.71 -4.53
N VAL A 118 0.88 3.15 -4.34
CA VAL A 118 1.70 2.68 -5.47
C VAL A 118 0.92 1.64 -6.27
N GLU A 119 1.19 1.58 -7.56
CA GLU A 119 0.44 0.85 -8.58
C GLU A 119 -0.90 1.47 -8.95
N ASN A 120 -1.35 2.56 -8.32
CA ASN A 120 -2.51 3.37 -8.72
C ASN A 120 -3.77 2.54 -9.10
N MET A 121 -4.01 1.43 -8.41
CA MET A 121 -5.17 0.58 -8.66
C MET A 121 -6.44 1.12 -7.97
N LEU A 122 -6.29 2.09 -7.06
CA LEU A 122 -7.43 2.75 -6.42
C LEU A 122 -8.38 3.37 -7.43
N ASP A 123 -7.88 4.06 -8.47
CA ASP A 123 -8.71 4.69 -9.51
C ASP A 123 -9.64 3.65 -10.17
N ASP A 124 -9.11 2.47 -10.51
CA ASP A 124 -9.88 1.36 -11.09
C ASP A 124 -10.96 0.83 -10.12
N VAL A 125 -10.64 0.76 -8.83
CA VAL A 125 -11.56 0.33 -7.76
C VAL A 125 -12.67 1.36 -7.53
N LEU A 126 -12.35 2.66 -7.54
CA LEU A 126 -13.33 3.74 -7.37
C LEU A 126 -14.27 3.80 -8.58
N ALA A 127 -13.77 3.64 -9.81
CA ALA A 127 -14.61 3.57 -11.00
C ALA A 127 -15.58 2.37 -10.95
N ALA A 128 -15.08 1.19 -10.55
CA ALA A 128 -15.91 0.02 -10.34
C ALA A 128 -16.96 0.23 -9.22
N ARG A 129 -16.60 0.92 -8.13
CA ARG A 129 -17.50 1.28 -7.02
C ARG A 129 -18.63 2.18 -7.50
N ASP A 130 -18.30 3.30 -8.14
CA ASP A 130 -19.28 4.31 -8.56
C ASP A 130 -20.28 3.73 -9.57
N THR A 131 -19.82 2.80 -10.41
CA THR A 131 -20.64 2.13 -11.41
C THR A 131 -21.41 0.92 -10.87
N ASN A 132 -20.90 0.16 -9.90
CA ASN A 132 -21.50 -1.14 -9.55
C ASN A 132 -22.01 -1.27 -8.11
N LEU A 133 -21.58 -0.42 -7.18
CA LEU A 133 -22.00 -0.53 -5.78
C LEU A 133 -23.44 -0.02 -5.59
N LYS A 134 -24.23 -0.69 -4.74
CA LYS A 134 -25.52 -0.18 -4.28
C LYS A 134 -25.33 1.05 -3.38
N PRO A 135 -26.30 1.98 -3.31
CA PRO A 135 -26.33 2.97 -2.24
C PRO A 135 -26.27 2.29 -0.86
N GLY A 136 -25.32 2.69 -0.01
CA GLY A 136 -25.07 2.05 1.29
C GLY A 136 -24.39 0.68 1.21
N GLY A 137 -23.87 0.30 0.05
CA GLY A 137 -22.98 -0.85 -0.10
C GLY A 137 -21.66 -0.65 0.66
N ARG A 138 -20.92 -1.74 0.85
CA ARG A 138 -19.70 -1.74 1.66
C ARG A 138 -18.45 -1.92 0.81
N MET A 139 -17.33 -1.43 1.31
CA MET A 139 -15.99 -1.57 0.72
C MET A 139 -15.08 -2.33 1.68
N LEU A 140 -14.25 -3.22 1.13
CA LEU A 140 -13.15 -3.91 1.82
C LEU A 140 -11.86 -3.66 1.00
N PRO A 141 -10.88 -2.89 1.51
CA PRO A 141 -10.88 -2.22 2.81
C PRO A 141 -11.94 -1.12 2.93
N ALA A 142 -12.40 -0.85 4.16
CA ALA A 142 -13.34 0.23 4.44
C ALA A 142 -12.63 1.57 4.58
N ARG A 143 -11.47 1.59 5.25
CA ARG A 143 -10.68 2.80 5.50
C ARG A 143 -9.20 2.51 5.34
N VAL A 144 -8.44 3.46 4.80
CA VAL A 144 -6.98 3.33 4.60
C VAL A 144 -6.30 4.62 5.02
N ALA A 145 -5.30 4.51 5.91
CA ALA A 145 -4.50 5.62 6.36
C ALA A 145 -3.01 5.41 6.04
N VAL A 146 -2.35 6.45 5.54
CA VAL A 146 -0.90 6.48 5.33
C VAL A 146 -0.24 7.21 6.48
N LYS A 147 0.82 6.59 7.01
CA LYS A 147 1.55 7.03 8.19
C LYS A 147 2.99 7.37 7.83
N LEU A 148 3.59 8.28 8.58
CA LEU A 148 5.00 8.63 8.46
C LEU A 148 5.60 8.89 9.83
N ALA A 149 6.84 8.47 10.08
CA ALA A 149 7.58 8.80 11.30
C ALA A 149 9.06 9.09 11.00
N PRO A 150 9.72 9.98 11.77
CA PRO A 150 11.15 10.21 11.64
C PRO A 150 11.94 9.00 12.16
N VAL A 151 13.00 8.64 11.46
CA VAL A 151 13.86 7.50 11.77
C VAL A 151 15.30 7.95 11.96
N GLY A 152 15.97 7.35 12.94
CA GLY A 152 17.40 7.44 13.16
C GLY A 152 18.02 6.05 13.15
N ASP A 153 18.23 5.51 11.95
CA ASP A 153 18.73 4.16 11.76
C ASP A 153 20.10 4.18 11.04
N PRO A 154 21.19 3.90 11.79
CA PRO A 154 22.53 3.87 11.22
C PRO A 154 22.72 2.82 10.11
N VAL A 155 21.99 1.70 10.14
CA VAL A 155 22.10 0.65 9.12
C VAL A 155 21.44 1.15 7.84
N LEU A 156 20.20 1.63 7.94
CA LEU A 156 19.47 2.15 6.77
C LEU A 156 20.20 3.32 6.12
N TYR A 157 20.86 4.19 6.90
CA TYR A 157 21.57 5.34 6.33
C TYR A 157 23.01 5.02 5.89
N HIS A 158 23.82 4.35 6.72
CA HIS A 158 25.26 4.17 6.47
C HIS A 158 25.66 2.85 5.79
N HIS A 159 24.78 1.87 5.78
CA HIS A 159 25.01 0.59 5.10
C HIS A 159 24.19 0.49 3.82
N ASP A 160 22.87 0.67 3.92
CA ASP A 160 21.95 0.46 2.78
C ASP A 160 21.62 1.73 2.00
N GLY A 161 21.94 2.89 2.55
CA GLY A 161 21.57 4.19 2.01
C GLY A 161 22.75 5.11 1.68
N PRO A 162 22.50 6.42 1.48
CA PRO A 162 23.48 7.37 0.93
C PRO A 162 24.77 7.51 1.74
N GLY A 163 24.72 7.25 3.05
CA GLY A 163 25.88 7.29 3.93
C GLY A 163 26.92 6.18 3.63
N PHE A 164 26.58 5.18 2.83
CA PHE A 164 27.53 4.16 2.33
C PHE A 164 28.74 4.80 1.65
N TRP A 165 28.51 5.82 0.81
CA TRP A 165 29.54 6.47 -0.01
C TRP A 165 30.60 7.24 0.76
N ARG A 166 30.37 7.49 2.06
CA ARG A 166 31.36 8.10 2.96
C ARG A 166 32.57 7.19 3.21
N LYS A 167 32.41 5.88 3.03
CA LYS A 167 33.48 4.90 3.22
C LYS A 167 34.39 4.90 2.00
N SER A 168 35.71 4.90 2.23
CA SER A 168 36.67 4.77 1.14
C SER A 168 36.56 3.39 0.49
N VAL A 169 36.51 3.37 -0.85
CA VAL A 169 36.47 2.15 -1.65
C VAL A 169 37.86 1.92 -2.24
N HIS A 170 38.60 0.95 -1.71
CA HIS A 170 39.99 0.66 -2.12
C HIS A 170 40.93 1.87 -2.06
N GLY A 171 40.75 2.78 -1.09
CA GLY A 171 41.57 3.99 -0.94
C GLY A 171 41.11 5.18 -1.80
N LEU A 172 40.03 5.04 -2.55
CA LEU A 172 39.41 6.10 -3.33
C LEU A 172 38.26 6.75 -2.56
N ASP A 173 38.04 8.04 -2.79
CA ASP A 173 36.97 8.83 -2.18
C ASP A 173 35.76 8.89 -3.14
N PHE A 174 34.62 8.37 -2.67
CA PHE A 174 33.35 8.33 -3.39
C PHE A 174 32.28 9.23 -2.73
N SER A 175 32.64 10.01 -1.71
CA SER A 175 31.70 10.72 -0.84
C SER A 175 30.79 11.70 -1.59
N SER A 176 31.18 12.21 -2.75
CA SER A 176 30.33 13.06 -3.60
C SER A 176 29.06 12.36 -4.10
N LEU A 177 29.04 11.02 -4.12
CA LEU A 177 27.86 10.24 -4.52
C LEU A 177 26.75 10.25 -3.47
N GLU A 178 27.05 10.51 -2.19
CA GLU A 178 26.02 10.65 -1.16
C GLU A 178 25.02 11.76 -1.52
N ALA A 179 25.54 12.93 -1.91
CA ALA A 179 24.72 14.06 -2.33
C ALA A 179 24.01 13.80 -3.67
N LEU A 180 24.54 12.91 -4.52
CA LEU A 180 23.86 12.51 -5.76
C LEU A 180 22.70 11.56 -5.46
N GLU A 181 22.90 10.56 -4.60
CA GLU A 181 21.86 9.58 -4.24
C GLU A 181 20.70 10.23 -3.46
N LEU A 182 21.00 11.14 -2.52
CA LEU A 182 19.97 11.94 -1.85
C LEU A 182 19.11 12.72 -2.87
N ARG A 183 19.73 13.37 -3.85
CA ARG A 183 19.02 14.09 -4.93
C ARG A 183 18.21 13.20 -5.85
N GLN A 184 18.54 11.91 -5.94
CA GLN A 184 17.75 10.95 -6.71
C GLN A 184 16.47 10.52 -5.98
N GLY A 185 16.35 10.78 -4.66
CA GLY A 185 15.12 10.52 -3.93
C GLY A 185 14.73 9.03 -3.90
N ARG A 186 15.72 8.13 -3.93
CA ARG A 186 15.47 6.69 -3.92
C ARG A 186 14.79 6.27 -2.62
N VAL A 187 13.76 5.43 -2.73
CA VAL A 187 13.07 4.81 -1.60
C VAL A 187 13.54 3.37 -1.44
N LEU A 188 13.79 2.95 -0.20
CA LEU A 188 14.10 1.56 0.13
C LEU A 188 12.87 0.88 0.71
N GLN A 189 12.42 -0.21 0.09
CA GLN A 189 11.40 -1.10 0.64
C GLN A 189 12.07 -2.09 1.58
N THR A 190 11.97 -1.84 2.88
CA THR A 190 12.72 -2.60 3.88
C THR A 190 12.02 -2.59 5.23
N ARG A 191 12.41 -3.53 6.07
CA ARG A 191 11.97 -3.56 7.46
C ARG A 191 12.66 -2.46 8.24
N VAL A 192 11.87 -1.59 8.84
CA VAL A 192 12.35 -0.58 9.79
C VAL A 192 12.26 -1.17 11.19
N GLU A 193 13.30 -1.00 12.00
CA GLU A 193 13.29 -1.46 13.39
C GLU A 193 12.50 -0.48 14.28
N PRO A 194 11.46 -0.91 15.02
CA PRO A 194 10.66 -0.02 15.88
C PRO A 194 11.46 0.87 16.82
N ALA A 195 12.59 0.38 17.31
CA ALA A 195 13.46 1.11 18.23
C ALA A 195 14.14 2.33 17.57
N THR A 196 14.25 2.38 16.24
CA THR A 196 14.90 3.47 15.50
C THR A 196 13.95 4.62 15.15
N LEU A 197 12.64 4.47 15.45
CA LEU A 197 11.65 5.54 15.31
C LEU A 197 11.90 6.64 16.35
N LEU A 198 12.20 7.86 15.92
CA LEU A 198 12.57 8.98 16.80
C LEU A 198 11.35 9.70 17.40
N ALA A 199 10.16 9.51 16.83
CA ALA A 199 8.90 10.07 17.29
C ALA A 199 7.73 9.11 16.95
N PRO A 200 6.54 9.32 17.54
CA PRO A 200 5.29 8.73 17.03
C PRO A 200 5.05 9.08 15.56
N ASP A 201 4.23 8.27 14.88
CA ASP A 201 3.80 8.55 13.53
C ASP A 201 2.80 9.72 13.45
N VAL A 202 2.76 10.31 12.27
CA VAL A 202 1.75 11.25 11.81
C VAL A 202 0.96 10.63 10.67
N VAL A 203 -0.30 11.07 10.51
CA VAL A 203 -1.15 10.69 9.39
C VAL A 203 -0.92 11.67 8.24
N LEU A 204 -0.57 11.15 7.06
CA LEU A 204 -0.48 11.94 5.84
C LEU A 204 -1.81 11.92 5.07
N ALA A 205 -2.42 10.75 4.94
CA ALA A 205 -3.71 10.57 4.28
C ALA A 205 -4.59 9.61 5.08
N ASP A 206 -5.91 9.82 5.05
CA ASP A 206 -6.88 8.99 5.75
C ASP A 206 -8.22 8.96 4.99
N LEU A 207 -8.44 7.88 4.25
CA LEU A 207 -9.51 7.76 3.26
C LEU A 207 -10.58 6.79 3.76
N ASP A 208 -11.83 7.24 3.74
CA ASP A 208 -13.00 6.36 3.74
C ASP A 208 -13.30 5.94 2.30
N LEU A 209 -13.21 4.64 1.98
CA LEU A 209 -13.38 4.17 0.60
C LEU A 209 -14.83 4.26 0.10
N ALA A 210 -15.81 4.48 0.97
CA ALA A 210 -17.16 4.80 0.53
C ALA A 210 -17.28 6.25 0.01
N GLU A 211 -16.38 7.14 0.43
CA GLU A 211 -16.45 8.59 0.14
C GLU A 211 -15.28 9.10 -0.74
N ALA A 212 -14.18 8.36 -0.82
CA ALA A 212 -12.97 8.76 -1.55
C ALA A 212 -13.27 9.07 -3.04
N GLY A 213 -12.59 10.08 -3.59
CA GLY A 213 -12.68 10.51 -4.98
C GLY A 213 -11.38 10.35 -5.76
N SER A 214 -11.38 10.76 -7.02
CA SER A 214 -10.23 10.61 -7.94
C SER A 214 -8.99 11.42 -7.57
N GLU A 215 -9.15 12.45 -6.74
CA GLU A 215 -8.02 13.27 -6.26
C GLU A 215 -7.36 12.65 -5.02
N ASP A 216 -8.04 11.72 -4.34
CA ASP A 216 -7.45 11.04 -3.18
C ASP A 216 -6.39 10.02 -3.64
N PRO A 217 -5.30 9.83 -2.86
CA PRO A 217 -4.93 10.52 -1.62
C PRO A 217 -4.09 11.80 -1.87
N PHE A 218 -4.00 12.28 -3.11
CA PHE A 218 -2.96 13.23 -3.52
C PHE A 218 -3.21 14.61 -2.93
N THR A 219 -2.40 14.96 -1.95
CA THR A 219 -2.57 16.16 -1.13
C THR A 219 -1.25 16.59 -0.51
N SER A 220 -1.24 17.75 0.13
CA SER A 220 -0.09 18.27 0.86
C SER A 220 -0.51 18.88 2.19
N GLY A 221 0.45 19.00 3.10
CA GLY A 221 0.16 19.54 4.41
C GLY A 221 1.41 19.84 5.23
N THR A 222 1.16 20.26 6.46
CA THR A 222 2.19 20.53 7.46
C THR A 222 1.81 19.81 8.74
N THR A 223 2.80 19.18 9.37
CA THR A 223 2.63 18.48 10.64
C THR A 223 3.78 18.77 11.59
N THR A 224 3.59 18.54 12.87
CA THR A 224 4.66 18.68 13.88
C THR A 224 5.06 17.31 14.40
N LEU A 225 6.34 17.00 14.29
CA LEU A 225 6.95 15.82 14.89
C LEU A 225 7.53 16.21 16.24
N GLU A 226 7.03 15.60 17.31
CA GLU A 226 7.59 15.75 18.65
C GLU A 226 8.56 14.60 18.93
N ILE A 227 9.85 14.92 18.98
CA ILE A 227 10.91 13.93 19.14
C ILE A 227 10.80 13.27 20.52
N ALA A 228 10.65 11.94 20.53
CA ALA A 228 10.45 11.15 21.74
C ALA A 228 11.76 10.64 22.37
N GLN A 229 12.85 10.61 21.58
CA GLN A 229 14.17 10.17 22.03
C GLN A 229 15.30 10.93 21.34
N ASP A 230 16.42 11.11 22.05
CA ASP A 230 17.64 11.67 21.48
C ASP A 230 18.17 10.75 20.37
N GLY A 231 18.72 11.35 19.32
CA GLY A 231 19.26 10.57 18.20
C GLY A 231 19.79 11.43 17.07
N VAL A 232 20.02 10.78 15.93
CA VAL A 232 20.33 11.44 14.67
C VAL A 232 19.21 11.07 13.71
N LEU A 233 18.34 12.03 13.37
CA LEU A 233 17.39 11.87 12.28
C LEU A 233 18.19 11.65 11.01
N SER A 234 17.93 10.56 10.31
CA SER A 234 18.60 10.17 9.06
C SER A 234 17.61 9.84 7.94
N GLY A 235 16.31 10.06 8.19
CA GLY A 235 15.27 9.72 7.25
C GLY A 235 13.89 9.69 7.89
N PHE A 236 12.94 9.19 7.11
CA PHE A 236 11.58 8.90 7.51
C PHE A 236 11.21 7.49 7.10
N ALA A 237 10.29 6.87 7.82
CA ALA A 237 9.64 5.63 7.43
C ALA A 237 8.16 5.90 7.20
N GLY A 238 7.64 5.41 6.08
CA GLY A 238 6.21 5.43 5.76
C GLY A 238 5.63 4.04 5.58
N TRP A 239 4.38 3.89 5.98
CA TRP A 239 3.61 2.65 5.92
C TRP A 239 2.12 2.98 5.86
N PHE A 240 1.28 1.95 5.83
CA PHE A 240 -0.18 2.15 5.90
C PHE A 240 -0.84 1.26 6.95
N GLU A 241 -2.02 1.70 7.37
CA GLU A 241 -2.95 0.98 8.21
C GLU A 241 -4.31 0.97 7.53
N CYS A 242 -4.99 -0.17 7.54
CA CYS A 242 -6.35 -0.30 7.03
C CYS A 242 -7.28 -0.77 8.13
N GLU A 243 -8.50 -0.22 8.15
CA GLU A 243 -9.64 -0.95 8.68
C GLU A 243 -10.26 -1.72 7.51
N LEU A 244 -9.97 -3.02 7.41
CA LEU A 244 -10.47 -3.84 6.31
C LEU A 244 -12.00 -3.94 6.38
N ALA A 245 -12.51 -4.25 7.56
CA ALA A 245 -13.92 -4.23 7.93
C ALA A 245 -14.02 -3.72 9.38
N PRO A 246 -15.20 -3.30 9.88
CA PRO A 246 -15.34 -2.81 11.25
C PRO A 246 -14.68 -3.72 12.28
N GLY A 247 -13.64 -3.22 12.95
CA GLY A 247 -12.87 -3.95 13.97
C GLY A 247 -11.87 -5.00 13.45
N VAL A 248 -11.58 -5.04 12.15
CA VAL A 248 -10.58 -5.94 11.53
C VAL A 248 -9.46 -5.10 10.90
N PRO A 249 -8.36 -4.84 11.64
CA PRO A 249 -7.25 -4.04 11.12
C PRO A 249 -6.28 -4.86 10.26
N LEU A 250 -5.61 -4.18 9.33
CA LEU A 250 -4.36 -4.61 8.70
C LEU A 250 -3.34 -3.48 8.88
N ASP A 251 -2.28 -3.74 9.65
CA ASP A 251 -1.30 -2.73 10.04
C ASP A 251 0.09 -3.18 9.56
N THR A 252 0.71 -2.35 8.71
CA THR A 252 2.04 -2.59 8.13
C THR A 252 3.14 -1.81 8.85
N SER A 253 2.85 -1.24 10.02
CA SER A 253 3.83 -0.49 10.79
C SER A 253 5.00 -1.36 11.24
N PRO A 254 6.16 -0.75 11.51
CA PRO A 254 7.32 -1.44 12.08
C PRO A 254 6.98 -2.27 13.33
N ARG A 255 5.95 -1.85 14.08
CA ARG A 255 5.56 -2.42 15.38
C ARG A 255 4.80 -3.74 15.24
N GLN A 256 4.35 -4.06 14.04
CA GLN A 256 3.65 -5.30 13.74
C GLN A 256 4.58 -6.35 13.14
N PRO A 257 4.14 -7.62 13.11
CA PRO A 257 4.79 -8.63 12.30
C PRO A 257 4.93 -8.20 10.83
N GLU A 258 6.06 -8.58 10.23
CA GLU A 258 6.39 -8.21 8.87
C GLU A 258 5.40 -8.75 7.85
N THR A 259 4.93 -7.86 6.98
CA THR A 259 4.14 -8.14 5.78
C THR A 259 5.02 -8.00 4.55
N HIS A 260 4.55 -8.47 3.40
CA HIS A 260 5.33 -8.39 2.17
C HIS A 260 5.53 -6.94 1.66
N TRP A 261 4.75 -5.96 2.14
CA TRP A 261 4.93 -4.55 1.82
C TRP A 261 6.12 -3.91 2.52
N SER A 262 6.55 -4.47 3.66
CA SER A 262 7.53 -3.86 4.56
C SER A 262 7.18 -2.40 4.86
N GLN A 263 8.17 -1.50 4.93
CA GLN A 263 7.98 -0.05 5.02
C GLN A 263 8.81 0.65 3.93
N SER A 264 8.36 1.84 3.54
CA SER A 264 9.10 2.75 2.67
C SER A 264 10.05 3.60 3.50
N ALA A 265 11.35 3.42 3.34
CA ALA A 265 12.37 4.25 3.99
C ALA A 265 12.87 5.36 3.06
N PHE A 266 12.71 6.60 3.50
CA PHE A 266 13.07 7.84 2.80
C PHE A 266 14.34 8.41 3.44
N ALA A 267 15.51 8.22 2.81
CA ALA A 267 16.77 8.74 3.35
C ALA A 267 16.78 10.28 3.35
N PHE A 268 17.16 10.89 4.46
CA PHE A 268 17.17 12.35 4.61
C PHE A 268 18.50 12.85 5.19
N PRO A 269 19.00 14.05 4.82
CA PRO A 269 20.22 14.61 5.39
C PRO A 269 20.27 14.50 6.92
N PRO A 270 21.33 13.88 7.47
CA PRO A 270 21.34 13.52 8.86
C PRO A 270 21.52 14.73 9.76
N ARG A 271 20.73 14.82 10.83
CA ARG A 271 20.82 15.88 11.83
C ARG A 271 20.64 15.34 13.25
N PRO A 272 21.40 15.85 14.24
CA PRO A 272 21.09 15.58 15.64
C PRO A 272 19.71 16.10 16.01
N VAL A 273 18.99 15.33 16.82
CA VAL A 273 17.71 15.75 17.43
C VAL A 273 17.69 15.39 18.90
N ARG A 274 16.91 16.14 19.69
CA ARG A 274 16.76 15.89 21.13
C ARG A 274 15.32 15.60 21.50
N LYS A 275 15.13 14.76 22.51
CA LYS A 275 13.82 14.53 23.12
C LYS A 275 13.16 15.85 23.51
N GLY A 276 11.90 16.02 23.11
CA GLY A 276 11.10 17.23 23.31
C GLY A 276 11.31 18.30 22.24
N GLU A 277 12.25 18.14 21.31
CA GLU A 277 12.36 18.99 20.12
C GLU A 277 11.11 18.82 19.25
N ARG A 278 10.61 19.93 18.72
CA ARG A 278 9.44 19.96 17.82
C ARG A 278 9.91 20.37 16.44
N LEU A 279 9.75 19.48 15.49
CA LEU A 279 10.12 19.68 14.09
C LEU A 279 8.86 19.91 13.25
N THR A 280 8.84 20.98 12.46
CA THR A 280 7.78 21.20 11.48
C THR A 280 8.15 20.52 10.18
N LEU A 281 7.35 19.53 9.78
CA LEU A 281 7.50 18.84 8.50
C LEU A 281 6.40 19.31 7.55
N GLU A 282 6.80 19.86 6.42
CA GLU A 282 5.90 20.03 5.27
C GLU A 282 6.02 18.79 4.38
N TRP A 283 4.91 18.31 3.85
CA TRP A 283 4.87 17.08 3.07
C TRP A 283 3.89 17.21 1.91
N SER A 284 4.13 16.43 0.85
CA SER A 284 3.20 16.21 -0.26
C SER A 284 3.18 14.76 -0.68
N MET A 285 2.03 14.30 -1.16
CA MET A 285 1.83 13.04 -1.88
C MET A 285 1.26 13.40 -3.24
N ASP A 286 2.01 13.12 -4.30
CA ASP A 286 1.68 13.56 -5.65
C ASP A 286 1.70 12.38 -6.63
N ARG A 287 0.91 12.48 -7.70
CA ARG A 287 1.02 11.55 -8.83
C ARG A 287 2.39 11.73 -9.49
N HIS A 288 3.05 10.64 -9.88
CA HIS A 288 4.26 10.79 -10.69
C HIS A 288 3.89 11.39 -12.07
N PRO A 289 4.62 12.39 -12.58
CA PRO A 289 4.24 13.13 -13.79
C PRO A 289 4.21 12.25 -15.05
N ASP A 290 5.10 11.25 -15.11
CA ASP A 290 5.31 10.43 -16.32
C ASP A 290 4.96 8.95 -16.13
N GLU A 291 4.82 8.47 -14.89
CA GLU A 291 4.70 7.04 -14.58
C GLU A 291 3.45 6.80 -13.73
N PRO A 292 2.30 6.47 -14.33
CA PRO A 292 0.99 6.51 -13.67
C PRO A 292 0.83 5.50 -12.52
N ARG A 293 1.76 4.54 -12.40
CA ARG A 293 1.76 3.51 -11.36
C ARG A 293 2.72 3.87 -10.21
N TYR A 294 3.47 4.96 -10.32
CA TYR A 294 4.36 5.47 -9.27
C TYR A 294 3.74 6.70 -8.62
N MET A 295 4.23 7.02 -7.43
CA MET A 295 3.88 8.25 -6.74
C MET A 295 5.13 9.00 -6.30
N GLN A 296 4.97 10.28 -6.01
CA GLN A 296 6.00 11.11 -5.42
C GLN A 296 5.63 11.48 -3.99
N VAL A 297 6.62 11.48 -3.10
CA VAL A 297 6.48 12.01 -1.74
C VAL A 297 7.46 13.15 -1.59
N GLY A 298 6.97 14.37 -1.38
CA GLY A 298 7.77 15.54 -1.06
C GLY A 298 7.91 15.68 0.46
N LEU A 299 9.11 15.94 0.97
CA LEU A 299 9.36 16.20 2.39
C LEU A 299 10.26 17.45 2.53
N THR A 300 9.80 18.41 3.32
CA THR A 300 10.58 19.61 3.66
C THR A 300 10.71 19.75 5.17
N LEU A 301 11.95 19.83 5.65
CA LEU A 301 12.28 20.04 7.06
C LEU A 301 13.42 21.05 7.18
N ASP A 302 13.19 22.14 7.93
CA ASP A 302 14.18 23.21 8.18
C ASP A 302 14.81 23.79 6.89
N GLY A 303 14.01 23.92 5.83
CA GLY A 303 14.43 24.45 4.53
C GLY A 303 15.12 23.44 3.61
N GLU A 304 15.45 22.24 4.11
CA GLU A 304 15.89 21.12 3.28
C GLU A 304 14.67 20.46 2.66
N HIS A 305 14.64 20.36 1.33
CA HIS A 305 13.55 19.75 0.58
C HIS A 305 14.04 18.58 -0.26
N GLN A 306 13.33 17.46 -0.21
CA GLN A 306 13.59 16.29 -1.05
C GLN A 306 12.28 15.73 -1.59
N VAL A 307 12.33 15.27 -2.84
CA VAL A 307 11.23 14.54 -3.50
C VAL A 307 11.70 13.11 -3.70
N PHE A 308 10.86 12.16 -3.30
CA PHE A 308 11.11 10.74 -3.40
C PHE A 308 10.18 10.10 -4.41
N VAL A 309 10.68 9.16 -5.21
CA VAL A 309 9.85 8.34 -6.10
C VAL A 309 9.59 7.01 -5.41
N VAL A 310 8.31 6.69 -5.20
CA VAL A 310 7.87 5.40 -4.65
C VAL A 310 7.38 4.54 -5.80
N GLU A 311 8.10 3.44 -6.02
CA GLU A 311 7.90 2.45 -7.11
C GLU A 311 7.32 1.13 -6.60
#